data_AF-A0A0D2S342-F1
#
_entry.id   AF-A0A0D2S342-F1
#
_cell.length_a   1.000
_cell.length_b   1.000
_cell.length_c   1.000
_cell.angle_alpha   90.00
_cell.angle_beta   90.00
_cell.angle_gamma   90.00
#
_symmetry.space_group_name_H-M   'P 1'
#
loop_
_entity.id
_entity.type
_entity.pdbx_description
1 polymer ?
#
loop_
_entity_poly.entity_id
_entity_poly.type
_entity_poly.pdbx_seq_one_letter_code
_entity_poly.pdbx_strand_id
1 'polypeptide(L)'
;MVVRKPAHRFLDELGIQYDEQEDYVVIKHAALFTSTVMSKLLARPNVKLFNAVAAEDLIVKENRVAGVVTNWALVSMNHDTQSCMDPNVMESKVVVSSCGHDGPFGATGVKRLKSIGMIDSVPGMKALDMNTAEDAIVRLTREVVPGMIVTGMEVAEIDGAPRMGPTFGAMMISGQKAAHLALKALGQPNAIDGTFSEAERVQPEFVLAAAETEEIVDA
;
A
#
# COMPACT_ATOMS: atom_id res chain seq x y z
N MET A 1 19.58 2.13 2.38
CA MET A 1 18.21 2.40 1.89
C MET A 1 17.96 3.88 2.09
N VAL A 2 17.74 4.63 1.01
CA VAL A 2 17.55 6.10 1.06
C VAL A 2 16.08 6.42 1.35
N VAL A 3 15.86 7.34 2.28
CA VAL A 3 14.53 7.80 2.69
C VAL A 3 14.55 9.32 2.77
N ARG A 4 13.80 9.99 1.88
CA ARG A 4 13.70 11.46 1.89
C ARG A 4 12.95 11.93 3.13
N LYS A 5 13.38 13.03 3.75
CA LYS A 5 12.65 13.66 4.85
C LYS A 5 11.31 14.23 4.32
N PRO A 6 10.22 14.22 5.11
CA PRO A 6 10.13 13.88 6.54
C PRO A 6 9.86 12.39 6.83
N ALA A 7 9.98 11.47 5.87
CA ALA A 7 9.61 10.05 6.10
C ALA A 7 10.49 9.30 7.14
N HIS A 8 11.65 9.84 7.49
CA HIS A 8 12.48 9.36 8.61
C HIS A 8 11.74 9.29 9.96
N ARG A 9 10.69 10.10 10.18
CA ARG A 9 9.87 10.02 11.40
C ARG A 9 9.22 8.65 11.61
N PHE A 10 8.89 7.96 10.51
CA PHE A 10 8.39 6.59 10.60
C PHE A 10 9.48 5.59 11.03
N LEU A 11 10.75 5.89 10.76
CA LEU A 11 11.87 5.08 11.24
C LEU A 11 12.05 5.27 12.75
N ASP A 12 11.87 6.49 13.26
CA ASP A 12 11.89 6.78 14.69
C ASP A 12 10.81 5.98 15.43
N GLU A 13 9.58 5.97 14.88
CA GLU A 13 8.46 5.16 15.39
C GLU A 13 8.80 3.66 15.47
N LEU A 14 9.49 3.15 14.45
CA LEU A 14 9.91 1.76 14.38
C LEU A 14 11.14 1.47 15.24
N GLY A 15 11.84 2.48 15.74
CA GLY A 15 13.11 2.37 16.45
C GLY A 15 14.27 1.95 15.56
N ILE A 16 14.23 2.29 14.26
CA ILE A 16 15.26 1.93 13.29
C ILE A 16 16.29 3.06 13.19
N GLN A 17 17.54 2.72 13.50
CA GLN A 17 18.66 3.66 13.37
C GLN A 17 19.01 3.92 11.89
N TYR A 18 19.40 5.15 11.59
CA TYR A 18 19.80 5.62 10.27
C TYR A 18 20.94 6.64 10.38
N ASP A 19 21.70 6.78 9.29
CA ASP A 19 22.66 7.87 9.14
C ASP A 19 21.93 9.09 8.58
N GLU A 20 22.02 10.22 9.28
CA GLU A 20 21.35 11.46 8.89
C GLU A 20 22.16 12.22 7.83
N GLN A 21 21.44 12.78 6.84
CA GLN A 21 21.93 13.75 5.87
C GLN A 21 20.98 14.97 5.89
N GLU A 22 21.26 16.00 5.08
CA GLU A 22 20.46 17.23 5.05
C GLU A 22 18.98 16.94 4.74
N ASP A 23 18.68 16.47 3.53
CA ASP A 23 17.30 16.26 3.04
C ASP A 23 16.82 14.81 3.09
N TYR A 24 17.67 13.87 3.49
CA TYR A 24 17.36 12.45 3.53
C TYR A 24 18.09 11.72 4.65
N VAL A 25 17.72 10.47 4.88
CA VAL A 25 18.42 9.57 5.80
C VAL A 25 18.75 8.25 5.09
N VAL A 26 19.74 7.54 5.61
CA VAL A 26 20.18 6.27 5.04
C VAL A 26 20.12 5.18 6.09
N ILE A 27 19.28 4.17 5.86
CA ILE A 27 19.28 2.95 6.67
C ILE A 27 20.38 2.04 6.15
N LYS A 28 21.22 1.53 7.07
CA LYS A 28 22.38 0.67 6.76
C LYS A 28 22.07 -0.49 5.81
N HIS A 29 20.86 -1.06 5.90
CA HIS A 29 20.42 -2.14 5.02
C HIS A 29 18.88 -2.14 4.88
N ALA A 30 18.36 -2.32 3.66
CA ALA A 30 16.91 -2.35 3.42
C ALA A 30 16.21 -3.48 4.20
N ALA A 31 16.84 -4.65 4.27
CA ALA A 31 16.32 -5.79 5.03
C ALA A 31 16.12 -5.47 6.52
N LEU A 32 16.90 -4.56 7.13
CA LEU A 32 16.67 -4.15 8.52
C LEU A 32 15.27 -3.56 8.65
N PHE A 33 14.93 -2.60 7.79
CA PHE A 33 13.60 -1.99 7.77
C PHE A 33 12.49 -3.01 7.51
N THR A 34 12.60 -3.79 6.43
CA THR A 34 11.55 -4.73 6.04
C THR A 34 11.29 -5.80 7.10
N SER A 35 12.35 -6.35 7.70
CA SER A 35 12.23 -7.37 8.76
C SER A 35 11.67 -6.80 10.07
N THR A 36 12.07 -5.59 10.46
CA THR A 36 11.51 -4.91 11.65
C THR A 36 10.02 -4.63 11.50
N VAL A 37 9.59 -4.08 10.35
CA VAL A 37 8.16 -3.84 10.07
C VAL A 37 7.38 -5.16 10.10
N MET A 38 7.88 -6.18 9.41
CA MET A 38 7.23 -7.50 9.38
C MET A 38 7.10 -8.10 10.79
N SER A 39 8.16 -8.04 11.60
CA SER A 39 8.15 -8.56 12.97
C SER A 39 7.10 -7.86 13.85
N LYS A 40 7.04 -6.52 13.82
CA LYS A 40 6.06 -5.74 14.60
C LYS A 40 4.63 -5.99 14.12
N LEU A 41 4.43 -6.11 12.81
CA LEU A 41 3.11 -6.35 12.21
C LEU A 41 2.56 -7.74 12.58
N LEU A 42 3.38 -8.78 12.45
CA LEU A 42 2.97 -10.16 12.75
C LEU A 42 2.75 -10.42 14.25
N ALA A 43 3.30 -9.58 15.13
CA ALA A 43 3.06 -9.65 16.57
C ALA A 43 1.66 -9.16 16.97
N ARG A 44 0.90 -8.52 16.06
CA ARG A 44 -0.45 -8.03 16.36
C ARG A 44 -1.46 -9.19 16.43
N PRO A 45 -2.37 -9.21 17.41
CA PRO A 45 -3.28 -10.35 17.63
C PRO A 45 -4.33 -10.51 16.52
N ASN A 46 -4.58 -9.46 15.74
CA ASN A 46 -5.59 -9.39 14.69
C ASN A 46 -5.00 -9.37 13.27
N VAL A 47 -3.71 -9.70 13.13
CA VAL A 47 -3.04 -9.74 11.82
C VAL A 47 -2.72 -11.17 11.43
N LYS A 48 -2.99 -11.50 10.18
CA LYS A 48 -2.63 -12.79 9.57
C LYS A 48 -1.91 -12.57 8.26
N LEU A 49 -0.78 -13.25 8.08
CA LEU A 49 -0.06 -13.32 6.82
C LEU A 49 -0.35 -14.64 6.12
N PHE A 50 -0.84 -14.55 4.89
CA PHE A 50 -0.99 -15.66 3.96
C PHE A 50 0.06 -15.50 2.84
N ASN A 51 1.29 -15.92 3.11
CA ASN A 51 2.34 -15.98 2.09
C ASN A 51 2.13 -17.19 1.16
N ALA A 52 2.77 -17.18 -0.01
CA ALA A 52 2.57 -18.19 -1.07
C ALA A 52 1.12 -18.30 -1.59
N VAL A 53 0.30 -17.27 -1.33
CA VAL A 53 -1.04 -17.09 -1.86
C VAL A 53 -1.03 -15.90 -2.82
N ALA A 54 -1.71 -16.03 -3.96
CA ALA A 54 -1.92 -14.96 -4.93
C ALA A 54 -3.40 -14.55 -4.93
N ALA A 55 -3.66 -13.25 -5.04
CA ALA A 55 -4.98 -12.75 -5.42
C ALA A 55 -5.05 -12.72 -6.95
N GLU A 56 -5.92 -13.55 -7.53
CA GLU A 56 -6.05 -13.70 -8.99
C GLU A 56 -7.31 -13.02 -9.56
N ASP A 57 -8.28 -12.68 -8.71
CA ASP A 57 -9.46 -11.88 -9.09
C ASP A 57 -9.99 -11.06 -7.89
N LEU A 58 -10.99 -10.22 -8.14
CA LEU A 58 -11.69 -9.39 -7.17
C LEU A 58 -13.12 -9.89 -6.99
N ILE A 59 -13.63 -9.82 -5.76
CA ILE A 59 -15.06 -9.99 -5.52
C ILE A 59 -15.72 -8.63 -5.72
N VAL A 60 -16.72 -8.53 -6.61
CA VAL A 60 -17.46 -7.29 -6.87
C VAL A 60 -18.93 -7.48 -6.55
N LYS A 61 -19.49 -6.62 -5.69
CA LYS A 61 -20.91 -6.58 -5.32
C LYS A 61 -21.40 -5.15 -5.47
N GLU A 62 -22.51 -4.95 -6.21
CA GLU A 62 -23.11 -3.61 -6.36
C GLU A 62 -22.11 -2.51 -6.80
N ASN A 63 -21.24 -2.85 -7.75
CA ASN A 63 -20.16 -1.97 -8.25
C ASN A 63 -19.12 -1.55 -7.17
N ARG A 64 -19.01 -2.32 -6.09
CA ARG A 64 -18.02 -2.17 -5.02
C ARG A 64 -17.12 -3.40 -4.95
N VAL A 65 -15.82 -3.19 -4.81
CA VAL A 65 -14.88 -4.27 -4.47
C VAL A 65 -15.14 -4.71 -3.03
N ALA A 66 -15.48 -5.98 -2.85
CA ALA A 66 -15.93 -6.58 -1.60
C ALA A 66 -15.04 -7.73 -1.13
N GLY A 67 -13.83 -7.84 -1.68
CA GLY A 67 -12.87 -8.88 -1.33
C GLY A 67 -12.00 -9.32 -2.51
N VAL A 68 -11.29 -10.42 -2.30
CA VAL A 68 -10.35 -10.99 -3.27
C VAL A 68 -10.63 -12.48 -3.49
N VAL A 69 -10.39 -12.93 -4.71
CA VAL A 69 -10.34 -14.34 -5.09
C VAL A 69 -8.88 -14.79 -5.04
N THR A 70 -8.62 -15.87 -4.33
CA THR A 70 -7.28 -16.29 -3.95
C THR A 70 -6.99 -17.72 -4.38
N ASN A 71 -5.76 -18.00 -4.77
CA ASN A 71 -5.26 -19.36 -4.95
C ASN A 71 -3.83 -19.46 -4.43
N TRP A 72 -3.27 -20.67 -4.37
CA TRP A 72 -1.83 -20.82 -4.17
C TRP A 72 -1.10 -20.14 -5.32
N ALA A 73 -0.05 -19.37 -5.04
CA ALA A 73 0.67 -18.63 -6.08
C ALA A 73 1.21 -19.55 -7.19
N LEU A 74 1.64 -20.77 -6.82
CA LEU A 74 2.07 -21.78 -7.79
C LEU A 74 0.92 -22.27 -8.68
N VAL A 75 -0.30 -22.38 -8.17
CA VAL A 75 -1.48 -22.72 -8.98
C VAL A 75 -1.78 -21.58 -9.94
N SER A 76 -1.84 -20.34 -9.46
CA SER A 76 -2.12 -19.16 -10.30
C SER A 76 -1.11 -18.96 -11.43
N MET A 77 0.16 -19.37 -11.25
CA MET A 77 1.18 -19.31 -12.31
C MET A 77 1.12 -20.47 -13.31
N ASN A 78 0.31 -21.50 -13.07
CA ASN A 78 0.34 -22.76 -13.82
C ASN A 78 -1.05 -23.29 -14.19
N HIS A 79 -2.05 -22.40 -14.32
CA HIS A 79 -3.43 -22.76 -14.71
C HIS A 79 -3.51 -23.58 -16.00
N ASP A 80 -2.58 -23.37 -16.95
CA ASP A 80 -2.57 -24.08 -18.25
C ASP A 80 -1.87 -25.45 -18.23
N THR A 81 -1.35 -25.88 -17.08
CA THR A 81 -0.48 -27.07 -16.98
C THR A 81 -1.17 -28.32 -16.44
N GLN A 82 -2.39 -28.18 -15.91
CA GLN A 82 -3.17 -29.24 -15.25
C GLN A 82 -4.67 -29.07 -15.53
N SER A 83 -5.49 -29.98 -15.02
CA SER A 83 -6.94 -29.76 -14.92
C SER A 83 -7.23 -28.49 -14.10
N CYS A 84 -8.40 -27.88 -14.34
CA CYS A 84 -8.82 -26.67 -13.64
C CYS A 84 -8.82 -26.86 -12.12
N MET A 85 -8.25 -25.88 -11.41
CA MET A 85 -8.10 -25.84 -9.95
C MET A 85 -8.77 -24.57 -9.43
N ASP A 86 -10.06 -24.70 -9.09
CA ASP A 86 -10.87 -23.56 -8.67
C ASP A 86 -10.26 -22.81 -7.46
N PRO A 87 -10.39 -21.48 -7.41
CA PRO A 87 -9.87 -20.68 -6.32
C PRO A 87 -10.73 -20.74 -5.05
N ASN A 88 -10.20 -20.12 -3.99
CA ASN A 88 -10.92 -19.78 -2.77
C ASN A 88 -11.21 -18.27 -2.71
N VAL A 89 -11.97 -17.80 -1.72
CA VAL A 89 -12.40 -16.40 -1.61
C VAL A 89 -12.16 -15.84 -0.21
N MET A 90 -11.86 -14.54 -0.15
CA MET A 90 -11.80 -13.76 1.10
C MET A 90 -12.60 -12.48 0.94
N GLU A 91 -13.73 -12.37 1.63
CA GLU A 91 -14.53 -11.15 1.64
C GLU A 91 -13.95 -10.09 2.59
N SER A 92 -14.04 -8.83 2.21
CA SER A 92 -13.58 -7.71 3.03
C SER A 92 -14.42 -6.45 2.81
N LYS A 93 -14.40 -5.55 3.81
CA LYS A 93 -15.05 -4.23 3.70
C LYS A 93 -14.25 -3.25 2.84
N VAL A 94 -12.93 -3.40 2.87
CA VAL A 94 -11.93 -2.58 2.19
C VAL A 94 -10.81 -3.49 1.71
N VAL A 95 -10.36 -3.33 0.47
CA VAL A 95 -9.16 -3.94 -0.10
C VAL A 95 -8.11 -2.84 -0.28
N VAL A 96 -6.88 -3.07 0.20
CA VAL A 96 -5.74 -2.20 -0.09
C VAL A 96 -4.81 -2.94 -1.04
N SER A 97 -4.69 -2.46 -2.28
CA SER A 97 -3.80 -3.01 -3.30
C SER A 97 -2.45 -2.29 -3.26
N SER A 98 -1.40 -3.09 -3.07
CA SER A 98 0.00 -2.63 -3.01
C SER A 98 0.92 -3.59 -3.77
N CYS A 99 0.45 -4.11 -4.91
CA CYS A 99 1.11 -5.16 -5.70
C CYS A 99 2.33 -4.65 -6.50
N GLY A 100 2.79 -3.42 -6.25
CA GLY A 100 3.88 -2.81 -6.99
C GLY A 100 3.57 -2.64 -8.47
N HIS A 101 4.61 -2.56 -9.30
CA HIS A 101 4.48 -2.27 -10.73
C HIS A 101 5.06 -3.38 -11.64
N ASP A 102 5.82 -4.32 -11.10
CA ASP A 102 6.60 -5.30 -11.87
C ASP A 102 6.46 -6.73 -11.32
N GLY A 103 7.01 -7.69 -12.06
CA GLY A 103 6.94 -9.11 -11.73
C GLY A 103 5.67 -9.79 -12.24
N PRO A 104 5.52 -11.10 -11.99
CA PRO A 104 4.41 -11.89 -12.53
C PRO A 104 3.02 -11.40 -12.06
N PHE A 105 2.97 -10.72 -10.92
CA PHE A 105 1.74 -10.17 -10.33
C PHE A 105 1.82 -8.64 -10.13
N GLY A 106 2.70 -7.97 -10.89
CA GLY A 106 2.85 -6.51 -10.81
C GLY A 106 1.59 -5.79 -11.26
N ALA A 107 1.08 -4.90 -10.40
CA ALA A 107 -0.11 -4.10 -10.65
C ALA A 107 -1.37 -4.91 -10.98
N THR A 108 -1.48 -6.13 -10.44
CA THR A 108 -2.62 -7.02 -10.67
C THR A 108 -3.95 -6.38 -10.31
N GLY A 109 -4.02 -5.60 -9.22
CA GLY A 109 -5.27 -4.97 -8.78
C GLY A 109 -5.82 -4.00 -9.82
N VAL A 110 -5.01 -3.03 -10.24
CA VAL A 110 -5.43 -2.00 -11.21
C VAL A 110 -5.63 -2.57 -12.62
N LYS A 111 -4.80 -3.53 -13.04
CA LYS A 111 -5.00 -4.24 -14.31
C LYS A 111 -6.31 -5.02 -14.29
N ARG A 112 -6.64 -5.65 -13.17
CA ARG A 112 -7.90 -6.38 -13.04
C ARG A 112 -9.10 -5.45 -13.10
N LEU A 113 -9.09 -4.34 -12.35
CA LEU A 113 -10.14 -3.30 -12.40
C LEU A 113 -10.41 -2.83 -13.84
N LYS A 114 -9.37 -2.61 -14.64
CA LYS A 114 -9.51 -2.24 -16.06
C LYS A 114 -10.18 -3.36 -16.86
N SER A 115 -9.70 -4.60 -16.73
CA SER A 115 -10.24 -5.74 -17.49
C SER A 115 -11.71 -6.06 -17.20
N ILE A 116 -12.20 -5.76 -15.99
CA ILE A 116 -13.61 -5.92 -15.61
C ILE A 116 -14.44 -4.65 -15.84
N GLY A 117 -13.83 -3.59 -16.39
CA GLY A 117 -14.52 -2.36 -16.76
C GLY A 117 -14.90 -1.44 -15.58
N MET A 118 -14.25 -1.58 -14.42
CA MET A 118 -14.47 -0.67 -13.29
C MET A 118 -13.65 0.63 -13.41
N ILE A 119 -12.62 0.65 -14.24
CA ILE A 119 -11.85 1.84 -14.62
C ILE A 119 -11.58 1.83 -16.12
N ASP A 120 -11.46 3.01 -16.73
CA ASP A 120 -11.31 3.14 -18.18
C ASP A 120 -9.89 2.81 -18.67
N SER A 121 -8.87 3.15 -17.89
CA SER A 121 -7.49 3.06 -18.35
C SER A 121 -6.49 2.79 -17.23
N VAL A 122 -5.36 2.22 -17.63
CA VAL A 122 -4.14 2.03 -16.85
C VAL A 122 -3.03 2.48 -17.80
N PRO A 123 -2.65 3.78 -17.78
CA PRO A 123 -1.71 4.38 -18.72
C PRO A 123 -0.28 3.82 -18.58
N GLY A 124 0.05 3.22 -17.44
CA GLY A 124 1.33 2.59 -17.17
C GLY A 124 2.37 3.56 -16.62
N MET A 125 3.28 3.03 -15.80
CA MET A 125 4.34 3.80 -15.15
C MET A 125 5.27 4.49 -16.16
N LYS A 126 5.65 5.75 -15.88
CA LYS A 126 6.56 6.55 -16.73
C LYS A 126 8.04 6.36 -16.34
N ALA A 127 8.91 7.05 -17.08
CA ALA A 127 10.35 7.10 -16.84
C ALA A 127 10.70 7.63 -15.43
N LEU A 128 11.95 7.47 -15.03
CA LEU A 128 12.42 7.83 -13.70
C LEU A 128 12.54 9.35 -13.52
N ASP A 129 11.89 9.87 -12.49
CA ASP A 129 12.06 11.22 -11.97
C ASP A 129 11.73 11.16 -10.46
N MET A 130 12.77 11.13 -9.63
CA MET A 130 12.63 10.94 -8.18
C MET A 130 11.77 12.01 -7.51
N ASN A 131 11.98 13.27 -7.87
CA ASN A 131 11.34 14.39 -7.18
C ASN A 131 9.83 14.37 -7.41
N THR A 132 9.42 14.27 -8.67
CA THR A 132 7.99 14.26 -9.03
C THR A 132 7.33 12.92 -8.70
N ALA A 133 8.05 11.80 -8.77
CA ALA A 133 7.50 10.48 -8.46
C ALA A 133 7.10 10.36 -6.99
N GLU A 134 7.97 10.71 -6.04
CA GLU A 134 7.68 10.49 -4.62
C GLU A 134 6.44 11.27 -4.16
N ASP A 135 6.32 12.53 -4.59
CA ASP A 135 5.15 13.37 -4.27
C ASP A 135 3.89 12.84 -4.96
N ALA A 136 3.98 12.51 -6.26
CA ALA A 136 2.84 11.99 -7.01
C ALA A 136 2.26 10.71 -6.40
N ILE A 137 3.12 9.78 -5.97
CA ILE A 137 2.66 8.53 -5.36
C ILE A 137 1.91 8.78 -4.05
N VAL A 138 2.43 9.65 -3.17
CA VAL A 138 1.73 10.00 -1.93
C VAL A 138 0.40 10.68 -2.25
N ARG A 139 0.40 11.67 -3.14
CA ARG A 139 -0.80 12.42 -3.53
C ARG A 139 -1.90 11.55 -4.09
N LEU A 140 -1.53 10.64 -4.99
CA LEU A 140 -2.47 9.85 -5.78
C LEU A 140 -2.91 8.55 -5.09
N THR A 141 -2.27 8.15 -3.98
CA THR A 141 -2.83 7.10 -3.11
C THR A 141 -4.23 7.46 -2.65
N ARG A 142 -5.22 6.66 -3.04
CA ARG A 142 -6.66 6.92 -2.80
C ARG A 142 -7.50 5.64 -2.94
N GLU A 143 -8.75 5.72 -2.51
CA GLU A 143 -9.80 4.80 -2.95
C GLU A 143 -10.11 5.06 -4.43
N VAL A 144 -9.64 4.17 -5.32
CA VAL A 144 -9.74 4.38 -6.78
C VAL A 144 -11.11 3.99 -7.33
N VAL A 145 -11.75 3.01 -6.68
CA VAL A 145 -13.13 2.59 -6.88
C VAL A 145 -13.71 2.24 -5.50
N PRO A 146 -15.04 2.27 -5.31
CA PRO A 146 -15.63 1.89 -4.03
C PRO A 146 -15.11 0.53 -3.53
N GLY A 147 -14.57 0.52 -2.32
CA GLY A 147 -14.04 -0.66 -1.65
C GLY A 147 -12.58 -0.99 -1.93
N MET A 148 -11.88 -0.28 -2.82
CA MET A 148 -10.48 -0.56 -3.15
C MET A 148 -9.60 0.68 -3.13
N ILE A 149 -8.61 0.66 -2.24
CA ILE A 149 -7.55 1.66 -2.13
C ILE A 149 -6.31 1.14 -2.85
N VAL A 150 -5.65 2.00 -3.62
CA VAL A 150 -4.37 1.69 -4.28
C VAL A 150 -3.27 2.53 -3.67
N THR A 151 -2.13 1.92 -3.39
CA THR A 151 -0.97 2.59 -2.78
C THR A 151 0.37 2.06 -3.28
N GLY A 152 1.45 2.76 -2.95
CA GLY A 152 2.80 2.44 -3.41
C GLY A 152 2.92 2.52 -4.94
N MET A 153 3.85 1.75 -5.51
CA MET A 153 4.13 1.84 -6.94
C MET A 153 3.01 1.39 -7.88
N GLU A 154 1.98 0.70 -7.38
CA GLU A 154 0.81 0.38 -8.19
C GLU A 154 0.02 1.65 -8.58
N VAL A 155 0.14 2.72 -7.80
CA VAL A 155 -0.38 4.06 -8.13
C VAL A 155 0.24 4.60 -9.42
N ALA A 156 1.53 4.36 -9.67
CA ALA A 156 2.19 4.82 -10.88
C ALA A 156 1.58 4.21 -12.15
N GLU A 157 1.09 2.98 -12.07
CA GLU A 157 0.51 2.25 -13.19
C GLU A 157 -0.87 2.80 -13.56
N ILE A 158 -1.73 3.06 -12.57
CA ILE A 158 -3.08 3.58 -12.80
C ILE A 158 -3.10 5.07 -13.17
N ASP A 159 -2.16 5.88 -12.66
CA ASP A 159 -2.15 7.32 -12.91
C ASP A 159 -1.08 7.79 -13.90
N GLY A 160 -0.18 6.89 -14.33
CA GLY A 160 0.89 7.22 -15.26
C GLY A 160 1.92 8.16 -14.65
N ALA A 161 2.25 7.94 -13.38
CA ALA A 161 3.25 8.71 -12.65
C ALA A 161 4.68 8.23 -13.00
N PRO A 162 5.70 9.11 -12.86
CA PRO A 162 7.10 8.71 -12.92
C PRO A 162 7.45 7.69 -11.82
N ARG A 163 8.55 6.97 -12.01
CA ARG A 163 9.12 6.09 -10.97
C ARG A 163 10.23 6.78 -10.19
N MET A 164 10.41 6.43 -8.92
CA MET A 164 11.48 7.01 -8.09
C MET A 164 12.78 6.17 -8.05
N GLY A 165 12.74 4.88 -8.42
CA GLY A 165 13.93 4.03 -8.34
C GLY A 165 14.34 3.74 -6.87
N PRO A 166 15.62 3.86 -6.50
CA PRO A 166 16.13 3.36 -5.21
C PRO A 166 15.94 4.30 -3.99
N THR A 167 14.81 5.01 -3.92
CA THR A 167 14.37 5.80 -2.74
C THR A 167 13.00 5.34 -2.26
N PHE A 168 12.76 5.37 -0.96
CA PHE A 168 11.68 4.60 -0.32
C PHE A 168 10.73 5.44 0.55
N GLY A 169 10.93 6.76 0.65
CA GLY A 169 10.12 7.64 1.50
C GLY A 169 8.64 7.59 1.14
N ALA A 170 8.32 7.76 -0.15
CA ALA A 170 6.96 7.70 -0.66
C ALA A 170 6.26 6.38 -0.40
N MET A 171 6.98 5.24 -0.38
CA MET A 171 6.37 3.95 -0.06
C MET A 171 5.88 3.90 1.39
N MET A 172 6.62 4.50 2.31
CA MET A 172 6.23 4.57 3.72
C MET A 172 5.02 5.48 3.90
N ILE A 173 5.09 6.70 3.36
CA ILE A 173 4.04 7.71 3.55
C ILE A 173 2.76 7.34 2.81
N SER A 174 2.85 6.81 1.58
CA SER A 174 1.67 6.30 0.86
C SER A 174 1.02 5.13 1.60
N GLY A 175 1.79 4.28 2.27
CA GLY A 175 1.26 3.23 3.15
C GLY A 175 0.47 3.81 4.34
N GLN A 176 1.00 4.83 5.01
CA GLN A 176 0.31 5.51 6.11
C GLN A 176 -0.97 6.21 5.64
N LYS A 177 -0.92 6.89 4.49
CA LYS A 177 -2.12 7.51 3.88
C LYS A 177 -3.18 6.46 3.55
N ALA A 178 -2.78 5.32 2.97
CA ALA A 178 -3.70 4.21 2.70
C ALA A 178 -4.35 3.65 3.98
N ALA A 179 -3.60 3.58 5.09
CA ALA A 179 -4.15 3.17 6.38
C ALA A 179 -5.23 4.14 6.88
N HIS A 180 -5.01 5.46 6.79
CA HIS A 180 -6.01 6.44 7.18
C HIS A 180 -7.22 6.48 6.25
N LEU A 181 -7.03 6.26 4.94
CA LEU A 181 -8.14 6.09 3.99
C LEU A 181 -8.97 4.83 4.32
N ALA A 182 -8.33 3.74 4.73
CA ALA A 182 -9.03 2.54 5.17
C ALA A 182 -9.82 2.78 6.46
N LEU A 183 -9.24 3.48 7.44
CA LEU A 183 -9.94 3.88 8.67
C LEU A 183 -11.17 4.75 8.34
N LYS A 184 -11.01 5.75 7.46
CA LYS A 184 -12.11 6.58 6.96
C LYS A 184 -13.22 5.74 6.33
N ALA A 185 -12.88 4.83 5.41
CA ALA A 185 -13.85 3.96 4.76
C ALA A 185 -14.58 3.02 5.74
N LEU A 186 -13.96 2.71 6.88
CA LEU A 186 -14.55 1.92 7.97
C LEU A 186 -15.31 2.77 9.00
N GLY A 187 -15.40 4.09 8.82
CA GLY A 187 -16.02 5.01 9.77
C GLY A 187 -15.26 5.12 11.09
N GLN A 188 -13.94 4.93 11.08
CA GLN A 188 -13.06 5.02 12.24
C GLN A 188 -12.34 6.38 12.28
N PRO A 189 -11.89 6.84 13.48
CA PRO A 189 -11.06 8.03 13.61
C PRO A 189 -9.84 7.98 12.68
N ASN A 190 -9.61 9.05 11.94
CA ASN A 190 -8.57 9.10 10.91
C ASN A 190 -8.04 10.52 10.69
N ALA A 191 -6.81 10.64 10.20
CA ALA A 191 -6.16 11.93 9.97
C ALA A 191 -6.74 12.68 8.76
N ILE A 192 -7.35 11.99 7.79
CA ILE A 192 -7.90 12.61 6.58
C ILE A 192 -9.09 13.52 6.91
N ASP A 193 -9.93 13.11 7.85
CA ASP A 193 -11.11 13.87 8.29
C ASP A 193 -10.82 14.75 9.52
N GLY A 194 -9.57 14.79 10.01
CA GLY A 194 -9.20 15.49 11.25
C GLY A 194 -9.86 14.92 12.51
N THR A 195 -10.43 13.72 12.43
CA THR A 195 -11.12 13.04 13.55
C THR A 195 -10.17 12.23 14.41
N PHE A 196 -8.92 12.07 13.99
CA PHE A 196 -7.89 11.40 14.76
C PHE A 196 -7.35 12.31 15.86
N SER A 197 -7.51 11.91 17.12
CA SER A 197 -6.88 12.57 18.27
C SER A 197 -5.85 11.64 18.92
N GLU A 198 -4.73 12.20 19.41
CA GLU A 198 -3.71 11.41 20.13
C GLU A 198 -4.25 10.77 21.42
N ALA A 199 -5.28 11.38 22.01
CA ALA A 199 -5.95 10.87 23.20
C ALA A 199 -6.82 9.63 22.92
N GLU A 200 -7.33 9.51 21.69
CA GLU A 200 -8.09 8.36 21.19
C GLU A 200 -7.20 7.40 20.41
N ARG A 201 -5.94 7.19 20.82
CA ARG A 201 -5.14 6.02 20.42
C ARG A 201 -5.96 4.77 20.73
N VAL A 202 -6.78 4.34 19.77
CA VAL A 202 -7.85 3.34 19.98
C VAL A 202 -7.30 2.07 20.58
N GLN A 203 -6.01 1.77 20.40
CA GLN A 203 -5.26 0.88 21.28
C GLN A 203 -3.77 1.32 21.31
N PRO A 204 -3.04 1.17 22.43
CA PRO A 204 -1.61 1.55 22.58
C PRO A 204 -0.69 0.96 21.49
N GLU A 205 -1.13 -0.10 20.84
CA GLU A 205 -0.51 -0.74 19.69
C GLU A 205 -0.53 0.09 18.38
N PHE A 206 -1.44 1.03 18.19
CA PHE A 206 -1.55 1.82 16.95
C PHE A 206 -0.73 3.11 17.00
N VAL A 207 0.59 2.99 17.15
CA VAL A 207 1.47 4.15 16.92
C VAL A 207 1.32 4.53 15.44
N LEU A 208 0.90 5.76 15.18
CA LEU A 208 0.85 6.40 13.88
C LEU A 208 1.39 7.82 14.10
N ALA A 209 2.63 8.10 13.71
CA ALA A 209 3.23 9.44 13.81
C ALA A 209 2.84 10.39 12.66
N ALA A 210 1.89 10.02 11.81
CA ALA A 210 1.35 10.86 10.73
C ALA A 210 0.33 11.90 11.23
N ALA A 211 0.35 12.28 12.52
CA ALA A 211 -0.61 13.21 13.10
C ALA A 211 0.02 14.48 13.69
N GLU A 212 1.35 14.64 13.65
CA GLU A 212 2.00 15.81 14.26
C GLU A 212 2.02 17.08 13.40
N THR A 213 1.56 17.09 12.13
CA THR A 213 1.67 18.32 11.31
C THR A 213 0.65 18.42 10.17
N GLU A 214 0.15 19.64 9.93
CA GLU A 214 -0.87 20.07 8.96
C GLU A 214 -0.60 19.72 7.48
N GLU A 215 0.55 19.14 7.13
CA GLU A 215 0.98 18.94 5.72
C GLU A 215 0.52 17.62 5.08
N ILE A 216 -0.22 16.77 5.79
CA ILE A 216 -0.48 15.38 5.35
C ILE A 216 -1.67 15.26 4.39
N VAL A 217 -2.48 16.31 4.26
CA VAL A 217 -3.71 16.25 3.46
C VAL A 217 -3.50 16.72 2.01
N ASP A 218 -2.47 17.54 1.74
CA ASP A 218 -2.30 18.23 0.45
C ASP A 218 -0.96 18.01 -0.27
N ALA A 219 -0.16 17.01 0.13
CA ALA A 219 1.00 16.56 -0.65
C ALA A 219 0.59 15.56 -1.74
#